data_AF-A0A930BFF3-F1
#
_entry.id   AF-A0A930BFF3-F1
#
_cell.length_a   1.000
_cell.length_b   1.000
_cell.length_c   1.000
_cell.angle_alpha   90.00
_cell.angle_beta   90.00
_cell.angle_gamma   90.00
#
_symmetry.space_group_name_H-M   'P 1'
#
loop_
_entity.id
_entity.type
_entity.pdbx_description
1 polymer ?
#
loop_
_entity_poly.entity_id
_entity_poly.type
_entity_poly.pdbx_seq_one_letter_code
_entity_poly.pdbx_strand_id
1 'polypeptide(L)' 'MINEIIFMEIRLLGEFCQKYRMSRAAANDLFSKHKIWQYIESCYDTFHINGDEHNLEDISNVLKTKGAI' A
#
# COMPACT_ATOMS: atom_id res chain seq x y z
N MET A 1 5.76 -16.37 -5.77
CA MET A 1 4.59 -15.52 -6.07
C MET A 1 3.72 -15.19 -4.87
N ILE A 2 2.80 -16.05 -4.37
CA ILE A 2 1.87 -15.64 -3.27
C ILE A 2 2.62 -15.12 -2.04
N ASN A 3 3.68 -15.80 -1.63
CA ASN A 3 4.47 -15.37 -0.47
C ASN A 3 5.15 -13.99 -0.69
N GLU A 4 5.58 -13.68 -1.91
CA GLU A 4 6.30 -12.42 -2.21
C GLU A 4 5.36 -11.21 -2.19
N ILE A 5 4.15 -11.35 -2.75
CA ILE A 5 3.11 -10.30 -2.70
C ILE A 5 2.78 -9.99 -1.25
N ILE A 6 2.50 -11.02 -0.43
CA ILE A 6 2.13 -10.85 0.98
C ILE A 6 3.25 -10.14 1.75
N PHE A 7 4.52 -10.51 1.53
CA PHE A 7 5.64 -9.82 2.19
C PHE A 7 5.73 -8.36 1.78
N MET A 8 5.54 -8.05 0.50
CA MET A 8 5.53 -6.67 0.01
C MET A 8 4.37 -5.87 0.60
N GLU A 9 3.16 -6.41 0.62
CA GLU A 9 1.97 -5.80 1.24
C GLU A 9 2.21 -5.46 2.72
N ILE A 10 2.81 -6.38 3.47
CA ILE A 10 3.15 -6.17 4.88
C ILE A 10 4.18 -5.03 5.03
N ARG A 11 5.22 -4.99 4.18
CA ARG A 11 6.21 -3.90 4.20
C ARG A 11 5.56 -2.56 3.88
N LEU A 12 4.82 -2.47 2.78
CA LEU A 12 4.16 -1.24 2.33
C LEU A 12 3.15 -0.72 3.37
N LEU A 13 2.37 -1.60 4.00
CA LEU A 13 1.49 -1.19 5.11
C LEU A 13 2.28 -0.64 6.29
N GLY A 14 3.39 -1.29 6.64
CA GLY A 14 4.27 -0.86 7.72
C GLY A 14 4.85 0.52 7.47
N GLU A 15 5.40 0.76 6.28
CA GLU A 15 5.97 2.06 5.92
C GLU A 15 4.89 3.14 5.79
N PHE A 16 3.70 2.80 5.26
CA PHE A 16 2.56 3.71 5.22
C PHE A 16 2.15 4.16 6.63
N CYS A 17 2.09 3.22 7.59
CA CYS A 17 1.80 3.53 8.98
C CYS A 17 2.82 4.51 9.57
N GLN A 18 4.11 4.34 9.27
CA GLN A 18 5.16 5.27 9.72
C GLN A 18 5.00 6.66 9.10
N LYS A 19 4.77 6.72 7.78
CA LYS A 19 4.63 7.98 7.02
C LYS A 19 3.44 8.82 7.49
N TYR A 20 2.30 8.17 7.71
CA TYR A 20 1.05 8.85 8.07
C TYR A 20 0.70 8.81 9.55
N ARG A 21 1.59 8.25 10.39
CA ARG A 21 1.40 8.08 11.85
C ARG A 21 0.06 7.39 12.18
N MET A 22 -0.29 6.36 11.42
CA MET A 22 -1.50 5.57 11.59
C MET A 22 -1.19 4.24 12.30
N SER A 23 -2.17 3.71 13.02
CA SER A 23 -2.09 2.32 13.50
C SER A 23 -2.26 1.36 12.32
N ARG A 24 -1.71 0.13 12.43
CA ARG A 24 -1.90 -0.91 11.41
C ARG A 24 -3.37 -1.22 11.14
N ALA A 25 -4.21 -1.22 12.18
CA ALA A 25 -5.64 -1.45 12.03
C ALA A 25 -6.30 -0.34 11.20
N ALA A 26 -6.04 0.93 11.51
CA ALA A 26 -6.59 2.06 10.77
C ALA A 26 -6.10 2.10 9.31
N ALA A 27 -4.81 1.82 9.08
CA ALA A 27 -4.25 1.75 7.74
C ALA A 27 -4.81 0.55 6.95
N ASN A 28 -4.99 -0.61 7.59
CA ASN A 28 -5.60 -1.78 6.95
C ASN A 28 -7.07 -1.52 6.57
N ASP A 29 -7.84 -0.88 7.44
CA ASP A 29 -9.22 -0.49 7.16
C ASP A 29 -9.29 0.50 5.99
N LEU A 30 -8.38 1.49 5.96
CA LEU A 30 -8.24 2.43 4.86
C LEU A 30 -7.90 1.72 3.54
N PHE A 31 -6.90 0.84 3.55
CA PHE A 31 -6.47 0.09 2.38
C PHE A 31 -7.60 -0.80 1.86
N SER A 32 -8.30 -1.48 2.75
CA SER A 32 -9.45 -2.34 2.41
C SER A 32 -10.60 -1.52 1.83
N LYS A 33 -10.97 -0.41 2.47
CA LYS A 33 -12.06 0.48 2.04
C LYS A 33 -11.81 1.06 0.64
N HIS A 34 -10.56 1.40 0.33
CA HIS A 34 -10.18 2.02 -0.94
C HIS A 34 -9.58 1.05 -1.96
N LYS A 35 -9.63 -0.26 -1.69
CA LYS A 35 -9.15 -1.34 -2.56
C LYS A 35 -7.66 -1.26 -2.91
N ILE A 36 -6.84 -0.84 -1.95
CA ILE A 36 -5.39 -0.71 -2.13
C ILE A 36 -4.71 -2.08 -2.21
N TRP A 37 -5.18 -3.08 -1.48
CA TRP A 37 -4.65 -4.45 -1.58
C TRP A 37 -4.79 -5.01 -3.00
N GLN A 38 -5.99 -4.90 -3.57
CA GLN A 38 -6.24 -5.32 -4.95
C GLN A 38 -5.44 -4.49 -5.95
N TYR A 39 -5.20 -3.21 -5.67
CA TYR A 39 -4.33 -2.38 -6.50
C TYR A 39 -2.89 -2.91 -6.50
N ILE A 40 -2.33 -3.18 -5.32
CA ILE A 40 -0.98 -3.77 -5.17
C ILE A 40 -0.88 -5.11 -5.89
N GLU A 41 -1.86 -6.01 -5.70
CA GLU A 41 -1.91 -7.30 -6.39
C GLU A 41 -1.98 -7.13 -7.92
N SER A 42 -2.84 -6.23 -8.41
CA SER A 42 -3.00 -5.99 -9.86
C SER A 42 -1.78 -5.35 -10.51
N CYS A 43 -0.97 -4.64 -9.72
CA CYS A 43 0.23 -3.94 -10.17
C CYS A 43 1.52 -4.63 -9.74
N TYR A 44 1.45 -5.88 -9.27
CA TYR A 44 2.61 -6.60 -8.71
C TYR A 44 3.82 -6.58 -9.64
N ASP A 45 3.63 -6.82 -10.94
CA ASP A 45 4.71 -6.86 -11.93
C ASP A 45 5.51 -5.54 -11.99
N THR A 46 4.89 -4.42 -11.67
CA THR A 46 5.55 -3.11 -11.57
C THR A 46 6.06 -2.87 -10.15
N PHE A 47 5.29 -3.22 -9.13
CA PHE A 47 5.64 -2.94 -7.74
C PHE A 47 6.88 -3.73 -7.29
N HIS A 48 7.04 -4.99 -7.74
CA HIS A 48 8.14 -5.85 -7.28
C HIS A 48 9.52 -5.47 -7.84
N ILE A 49 9.58 -4.66 -8.90
CA ILE A 49 10.83 -4.13 -9.45
C ILE A 49 11.16 -2.73 -8.92
N ASN A 50 10.20 -2.08 -8.28
CA ASN A 50 10.32 -0.74 -7.73
C ASN A 50 10.75 -0.77 -6.26
N GLY A 51 11.28 0.37 -5.79
CA GLY A 51 11.53 0.59 -4.36
C GLY A 51 10.23 0.89 -3.60
N ASP A 52 10.19 0.53 -2.32
CA ASP A 52 9.02 0.73 -1.46
C ASP A 52 8.61 2.20 -1.34
N GLU A 53 9.57 3.13 -1.33
CA GLU A 53 9.30 4.57 -1.30
C GLU A 53 8.47 5.03 -2.51
N HIS A 54 8.79 4.52 -3.71
CA HIS A 54 8.06 4.84 -4.93
C HIS A 54 6.66 4.20 -4.92
N ASN A 55 6.57 2.92 -4.55
CA ASN A 55 5.29 2.22 -4.41
C ASN A 55 4.36 2.90 -3.40
N LEU A 56 4.92 3.40 -2.28
CA LEU A 56 4.19 4.19 -1.30
C LEU A 56 3.68 5.51 -1.85
N GLU A 57 4.45 6.20 -2.69
CA GLU A 57 4.03 7.44 -3.33
C GLU A 57 2.81 7.19 -4.23
N ASP A 58 2.84 6.12 -5.02
CA ASP A 58 1.71 5.71 -5.86
C ASP A 58 0.47 5.39 -5.03
N ILE A 59 0.60 4.57 -3.98
CA ILE A 59 -0.50 4.27 -3.05
C ILE A 59 -1.05 5.56 -2.44
N SER A 60 -0.16 6.46 -2.02
CA SER A 60 -0.56 7.74 -1.42
C SER A 60 -1.31 8.62 -2.41
N ASN A 61 -0.91 8.65 -3.67
CA ASN A 61 -1.58 9.41 -4.72
C ASN A 61 -2.97 8.83 -5.03
N VAL A 62 -3.12 7.51 -5.06
CA VAL A 62 -4.44 6.86 -5.18
C VAL A 62 -5.37 7.22 -4.02
N LEU A 63 -4.85 7.30 -2.79
CA LEU A 63 -5.66 7.66 -1.62
C LEU A 63 -6.01 9.16 -1.57
N LYS A 64 -5.04 10.04 -1.90
CA LYS A 64 -5.27 11.50 -1.98
C LYS A 64 -6.30 11.87 -3.04
N THR A 65 -6.23 11.26 -4.22
CA THR A 65 -7.22 11.49 -5.30
C THR A 65 -8.64 11.04 -4.91
N LYS A 66 -8.75 10.12 -3.95
CA LYS A 66 -10.02 9.69 -3.33
C LYS A 66 -10.42 10.51 -2.09
N GLY A 67 -9.64 11.53 -1.71
CA GLY A 67 -9.86 12.36 -0.51
C GLY A 67 -9.75 11.57 0.80
N ALA A 68 -9.02 10.46 0.80
CA ALA A 68 -8.96 9.53 1.92
C ALA A 68 -7.84 9.85 2.92
N ILE A 69 -6.83 10.62 2.48
CA ILE A 69 -5.70 11.17 3.25
C ILE A 69 -5.30 12.54 2.73
#